data_AF-A0A963XCU9-F1
#
_entry.id   AF-A0A963XCU9-F1
#
_cell.length_a   1.000
_cell.length_b   1.000
_cell.length_c   1.000
_cell.angle_alpha   90.00
_cell.angle_beta   90.00
_cell.angle_gamma   90.00
#
_symmetry.space_group_name_H-M   'P 1'
#
loop_
_entity.id
_entity.type
_entity.pdbx_description
1 polymer ?
#
loop_
_entity_poly.entity_id
_entity_poly.type
_entity_poly.pdbx_seq_one_letter_code
_entity_poly.pdbx_strand_id
1 'polypeptide(L)'
;MKRFSPPIIYVIAAALLLVACGSVPQPFRGTPKVTADRAILDIPSAVGIAVLPPEGVPDPLAGQLGDAIAASLAAYDIPAEAVRVNGGLGFSLTGKVSDISISNGLARVMIDWRLISRRGEPEGEYMQRAELPAMDWQTGGAAADRLGADVADAVLSMIDQASIVEPVAPSGSAATAAAPIYPSVSVTPVEGAPGNGREALQLAMIQTLALQGVKRDDVSPAVVLAGQVSVKPTATGDEFIEIGWRALRPDGSELGKISLTNTIPRGALDGSWGAAAFAIAEAALPDVMQVLSLVPAK
;
A
#
# COMPACT_ATOMS: atom_id res chain seq x y z
N MET A 1 -40.54 -73.04 -31.46
CA MET A 1 -39.25 -72.60 -30.89
C MET A 1 -38.40 -71.98 -32.00
N LYS A 2 -38.44 -70.64 -32.16
CA LYS A 2 -37.71 -69.94 -33.23
C LYS A 2 -36.37 -69.44 -32.68
N ARG A 3 -35.28 -69.94 -33.28
CA ARG A 3 -33.89 -69.49 -33.07
C ARG A 3 -33.75 -68.05 -33.56
N PHE A 4 -33.29 -67.15 -32.69
CA PHE A 4 -32.92 -65.79 -33.07
C PHE A 4 -31.51 -65.78 -33.69
N SER A 5 -31.40 -65.20 -34.89
CA SER A 5 -30.15 -65.03 -35.64
C SER A 5 -29.21 -63.99 -35.01
N PRO A 6 -27.89 -64.11 -35.20
CA PRO A 6 -26.85 -63.38 -34.46
C PRO A 6 -26.43 -61.98 -34.97
N PRO A 7 -26.99 -61.33 -36.02
CA PRO A 7 -26.44 -60.04 -36.47
C PRO A 7 -27.01 -58.83 -35.70
N ILE A 8 -28.13 -59.00 -34.99
CA ILE A 8 -28.81 -57.89 -34.28
C ILE A 8 -28.10 -57.55 -32.96
N ILE A 9 -27.44 -58.53 -32.33
CA ILE A 9 -26.76 -58.34 -31.05
C ILE A 9 -25.52 -57.44 -31.21
N TYR A 10 -24.83 -57.51 -32.35
CA TYR A 10 -23.64 -56.66 -32.60
C TYR A 10 -23.97 -55.19 -32.88
N VAL A 11 -25.14 -54.90 -33.46
CA VAL A 11 -25.55 -53.50 -33.73
C VAL A 11 -25.98 -52.79 -32.43
N ILE A 12 -26.59 -53.52 -31.49
CA ILE A 12 -26.99 -52.94 -30.19
C ILE A 12 -25.77 -52.73 -29.29
N ALA A 13 -24.76 -53.59 -29.35
CA ALA A 13 -23.52 -53.43 -28.58
C ALA A 13 -22.65 -52.25 -29.03
N ALA A 14 -22.70 -51.85 -30.30
CA ALA A 14 -21.94 -50.70 -30.82
C ALA A 14 -22.60 -49.34 -30.52
N ALA A 15 -23.92 -49.29 -30.31
CA ALA A 15 -24.65 -48.05 -30.01
C ALA A 15 -24.58 -47.63 -28.53
N LEU A 16 -24.13 -48.51 -27.62
CA LEU A 16 -24.05 -48.24 -26.18
C LEU A 16 -22.73 -47.60 -25.72
N LEU A 17 -21.76 -47.37 -26.62
CA LEU A 17 -20.45 -46.79 -26.27
C LEU A 17 -20.37 -45.26 -26.44
N LEU A 18 -21.46 -44.57 -26.80
CA LEU A 18 -21.46 -43.11 -27.07
C LEU A 18 -22.10 -42.24 -25.96
N VAL A 19 -22.50 -42.82 -24.81
CA VAL A 19 -23.13 -42.06 -23.70
C VAL A 19 -22.21 -41.98 -22.46
N ALA A 20 -20.89 -42.02 -22.66
CA ALA A 20 -19.91 -41.97 -21.57
C ALA A 20 -19.08 -40.68 -21.49
N CYS A 21 -19.58 -39.57 -22.05
CA CYS A 21 -19.15 -38.24 -21.61
C CYS A 21 -20.14 -37.73 -20.56
N GLY A 22 -19.94 -38.17 -19.32
CA GLY A 22 -20.63 -37.61 -18.16
C GLY A 22 -20.40 -36.10 -18.07
N SER A 23 -21.39 -35.38 -17.54
CA SER A 23 -21.29 -33.95 -17.30
C SER A 23 -20.03 -33.65 -16.50
N VAL A 24 -19.10 -32.90 -17.11
CA VAL A 24 -17.92 -32.35 -16.42
C VAL A 24 -18.36 -31.79 -15.08
N PRO A 25 -17.76 -32.21 -13.94
CA PRO A 25 -18.06 -31.60 -12.66
C PRO A 25 -17.70 -30.12 -12.79
N GLN A 26 -18.73 -29.27 -12.76
CA GLN A 26 -18.56 -27.82 -12.77
C GLN A 26 -18.65 -27.35 -11.31
N PRO A 27 -17.53 -27.28 -10.57
CA PRO A 27 -17.52 -26.90 -9.16
C PRO A 27 -18.02 -25.48 -8.90
N PHE A 28 -18.25 -24.70 -9.96
CA PHE A 28 -18.72 -23.31 -9.92
C PHE A 28 -20.10 -23.09 -10.55
N ARG A 29 -20.83 -24.17 -10.92
CA ARG A 29 -22.21 -24.03 -11.40
C ARG A 29 -23.14 -23.91 -10.19
N GLY A 30 -23.28 -22.68 -9.70
CA GLY A 30 -24.06 -22.35 -8.49
C GLY A 30 -23.36 -21.37 -7.57
N THR A 31 -22.08 -21.04 -7.81
CA THR A 31 -21.47 -19.87 -7.17
C THR A 31 -22.28 -18.64 -7.59
N PRO A 32 -22.70 -17.78 -6.64
CA PRO A 32 -23.32 -16.51 -6.99
C PRO A 32 -22.38 -15.81 -7.97
N LYS A 33 -22.87 -15.46 -9.16
CA LYS A 33 -22.15 -14.49 -9.99
C LYS A 33 -22.02 -13.24 -9.14
N VAL A 34 -20.79 -12.77 -8.94
CA VAL A 34 -20.53 -11.49 -8.30
C VAL A 34 -21.08 -10.41 -9.23
N THR A 35 -22.39 -10.17 -9.13
CA THR A 35 -23.03 -8.95 -9.58
C THR A 35 -22.48 -7.84 -8.71
N ALA A 36 -22.09 -6.73 -9.35
CA ALA A 36 -21.34 -5.61 -8.78
C ALA A 36 -22.13 -4.77 -7.74
N ASP A 37 -22.87 -5.42 -6.85
CA ASP A 37 -23.73 -4.81 -5.83
C ASP A 37 -23.54 -5.43 -4.44
N ARG A 38 -22.33 -5.93 -4.16
CA ARG A 38 -21.92 -6.27 -2.78
C ARG A 38 -20.56 -5.68 -2.48
N ALA A 39 -20.57 -4.71 -1.56
CA ALA A 39 -19.45 -4.20 -0.80
C ALA A 39 -18.77 -5.32 0.02
N ILE A 40 -18.10 -6.24 -0.67
CA ILE A 40 -17.10 -7.17 -0.14
C ILE A 40 -15.84 -7.01 -1.03
N LEU A 41 -15.51 -5.76 -1.31
CA LEU A 41 -14.16 -5.32 -1.61
C LEU A 41 -13.83 -4.10 -0.73
N ASP A 42 -14.43 -4.08 0.46
CA ASP A 42 -14.11 -3.15 1.53
C ASP A 42 -13.19 -3.93 2.49
N ILE A 43 -11.93 -4.06 2.07
CA ILE A 43 -10.86 -4.36 3.01
C ILE A 43 -10.44 -2.98 3.50
N PRO A 44 -10.71 -2.60 4.77
CA PRO A 44 -10.04 -1.44 5.34
C PRO A 44 -8.55 -1.68 5.13
N SER A 45 -7.92 -0.77 4.39
CA SER A 45 -6.50 -0.77 4.12
C SER A 45 -5.75 -0.90 5.44
N ALA A 46 -5.32 -2.12 5.79
CA ALA A 46 -4.25 -2.26 6.75
C ALA A 46 -2.99 -1.75 6.05
N VAL A 47 -2.84 -0.43 6.10
CA VAL A 47 -1.66 0.29 5.65
C VAL A 47 -0.51 -0.23 6.51
N GLY A 48 0.32 -1.10 5.94
CA GLY A 48 1.32 -1.81 6.74
C GLY A 48 2.35 -0.89 7.39
N ILE A 49 3.05 -1.43 8.40
CA ILE A 49 4.03 -0.71 9.21
C ILE A 49 5.45 -1.18 8.87
N ALA A 50 6.26 -0.27 8.34
CA ALA A 50 7.71 -0.48 8.22
C ALA A 50 8.36 -0.24 9.58
N VAL A 51 8.95 -1.28 10.16
CA VAL A 51 9.74 -1.18 11.39
C VAL A 51 11.18 -0.88 11.00
N LEU A 52 11.64 0.34 11.26
CA LEU A 52 13.00 0.77 10.93
C LEU A 52 13.97 0.47 12.08
N PRO A 53 15.26 0.21 11.79
CA PRO A 53 16.26 0.00 12.83
C PRO A 53 16.32 1.20 13.79
N PRO A 54 16.15 0.99 15.10
CA PRO A 54 16.17 2.09 16.05
C PRO A 54 17.57 2.69 16.21
N GLU A 55 17.65 4.02 16.18
CA GLU A 55 18.89 4.78 16.34
C GLU A 55 19.46 4.62 17.76
N GLY A 56 20.76 4.30 17.86
CA GLY A 56 21.46 4.16 19.14
C GLY A 56 21.32 2.78 19.81
N VAL A 57 20.56 1.86 19.21
CA VAL A 57 20.53 0.45 19.60
C VAL A 57 21.64 -0.31 18.86
N PRO A 58 22.42 -1.19 19.52
CA PRO A 58 23.46 -1.99 18.84
C PRO A 58 22.88 -2.88 17.73
N ASP A 59 23.57 -2.95 16.58
CA ASP A 59 23.10 -3.66 15.37
C ASP A 59 22.54 -5.07 15.60
N PRO A 60 23.18 -5.94 16.43
CA PRO A 60 22.64 -7.28 16.68
C PRO A 60 21.25 -7.25 17.34
N LEU A 61 21.07 -6.36 18.32
CA LEU A 61 19.80 -6.17 19.00
C LEU A 61 18.80 -5.42 18.11
N ALA A 62 19.24 -4.41 17.35
CA ALA A 62 18.37 -3.61 16.49
C ALA A 62 17.65 -4.46 15.43
N GLY A 63 18.37 -5.39 14.78
CA GLY A 63 17.77 -6.33 13.82
C GLY A 63 16.74 -7.26 14.48
N GLN A 64 17.14 -7.93 15.56
CA GLN A 64 16.26 -8.84 16.31
C GLN A 64 15.01 -8.13 16.86
N LEU A 65 15.18 -6.89 17.34
CA LEU A 65 14.10 -6.07 17.86
C LEU A 65 13.11 -5.69 16.75
N GLY A 66 13.60 -5.33 15.56
CA GLY A 66 12.75 -5.07 14.40
C GLY A 66 11.90 -6.28 14.02
N ASP A 67 12.54 -7.46 13.92
CA ASP A 67 11.87 -8.73 13.62
C ASP A 67 10.82 -9.08 14.69
N ALA A 68 11.16 -8.91 15.98
CA ALA A 68 10.27 -9.18 17.11
C ALA A 68 9.03 -8.26 17.11
N ILE A 69 9.21 -6.96 16.80
CA ILE A 69 8.09 -6.01 16.69
C ILE A 69 7.18 -6.42 15.52
N ALA A 70 7.76 -6.68 14.33
CA ALA A 70 6.99 -7.06 13.16
C ALA A 70 6.20 -8.36 13.39
N ALA A 71 6.82 -9.36 14.00
CA ALA A 71 6.15 -10.61 14.38
C ALA A 71 5.03 -10.39 15.41
N SER A 72 5.24 -9.52 16.39
CA SER A 72 4.24 -9.19 17.41
C SER A 72 3.04 -8.44 16.82
N LEU A 73 3.27 -7.47 15.93
CA LEU A 73 2.20 -6.77 15.21
C LEU A 73 1.42 -7.71 14.28
N ALA A 74 2.11 -8.63 13.59
CA ALA A 74 1.48 -9.63 12.74
C ALA A 74 0.55 -10.57 13.55
N ALA A 75 0.87 -10.85 14.82
CA ALA A 75 0.00 -11.62 15.70
C ALA A 75 -1.33 -10.92 16.04
N TYR A 76 -1.39 -9.59 15.84
CA TYR A 76 -2.59 -8.77 15.96
C TYR A 76 -3.24 -8.46 14.59
N ASP A 77 -2.93 -9.24 13.55
CA ASP A 77 -3.39 -9.03 12.17
C ASP A 77 -3.00 -7.65 11.57
N ILE A 78 -1.95 -7.03 12.11
CA ILE A 78 -1.38 -5.78 11.57
C ILE A 78 -0.20 -6.13 10.65
N PRO A 79 -0.28 -5.86 9.34
CA PRO A 79 0.84 -6.09 8.43
C PRO A 79 2.03 -5.22 8.83
N ALA A 80 3.15 -5.85 9.17
CA ALA A 80 4.38 -5.16 9.54
C ALA A 80 5.60 -5.90 9.01
N GLU A 81 6.64 -5.15 8.66
CA GLU A 81 7.89 -5.70 8.14
C GLU A 81 9.09 -4.94 8.71
N ALA A 82 10.10 -5.68 9.18
CA ALA A 82 11.38 -5.12 9.57
C ALA A 82 12.19 -4.79 8.31
N VAL A 83 12.39 -3.50 8.03
CA VAL A 83 13.05 -3.02 6.82
C VAL A 83 14.03 -1.92 7.15
N ARG A 84 15.13 -1.81 6.39
CA ARG A 84 16.11 -0.73 6.60
C ARG A 84 15.62 0.63 6.11
N VAL A 85 14.72 0.64 5.14
CA VAL A 85 14.12 1.82 4.55
C VAL A 85 12.67 1.47 4.23
N ASN A 86 11.74 2.37 4.54
CA ASN A 86 10.35 2.20 4.14
C ASN A 86 10.21 2.49 2.63
N GLY A 87 10.05 1.44 1.84
CA GLY A 87 9.91 1.51 0.38
C GLY A 87 8.47 1.55 -0.15
N GLY A 88 7.45 1.64 0.72
CA GLY A 88 6.05 1.64 0.28
C GLY A 88 5.00 1.18 1.29
N LEU A 89 5.36 0.94 2.55
CA LEU A 89 4.41 0.75 3.65
C LEU A 89 3.94 2.13 4.14
N GLY A 90 2.70 2.27 4.59
CA GLY A 90 2.16 3.62 4.86
C GLY A 90 2.34 4.15 6.27
N PHE A 91 2.92 3.36 7.17
CA PHE A 91 3.51 3.88 8.40
C PHE A 91 4.97 3.46 8.53
N SER A 92 5.77 4.30 9.15
CA SER A 92 7.12 3.99 9.61
C SER A 92 7.15 4.06 11.13
N LEU A 93 7.52 2.97 11.77
CA LEU A 93 7.85 2.96 13.19
C LEU A 93 9.35 3.20 13.34
N THR A 94 9.71 4.28 13.99
CA THR A 94 11.12 4.64 14.26
C THR A 94 11.35 4.70 15.77
N GLY A 95 12.53 4.29 16.21
CA GLY A 95 12.96 4.38 17.60
C GLY A 95 14.28 5.13 17.70
N LYS A 96 14.46 5.89 18.78
CA LYS A 96 15.74 6.55 19.10
C LYS A 96 16.04 6.43 20.57
N VAL A 97 17.24 5.94 20.90
CA VAL A 97 17.72 5.93 22.28
C VAL A 97 17.94 7.37 22.73
N SER A 98 17.14 7.80 23.71
CA SER A 98 17.19 9.15 24.29
C SER A 98 18.07 9.22 25.53
N ASP A 99 18.19 8.12 26.27
CA ASP A 99 19.11 7.99 27.39
C ASP A 99 19.54 6.53 27.58
N ILE A 100 20.79 6.35 28.02
CA ILE A 100 21.34 5.05 28.39
C ILE A 100 22.34 5.19 29.53
N SER A 101 22.12 4.39 30.58
CA SER A 101 23.04 4.28 31.70
C SER A 101 23.39 2.81 31.93
N ILE A 102 24.69 2.50 31.86
CA ILE A 102 25.21 1.17 32.14
C ILE A 102 25.96 1.21 33.47
N SER A 103 25.46 0.49 34.47
CA SER A 103 26.09 0.39 35.78
C SER A 103 25.87 -1.00 36.38
N ASN A 104 26.87 -1.54 37.08
CA ASN A 104 26.77 -2.84 37.76
C ASN A 104 26.30 -4.01 36.86
N GLY A 105 26.63 -3.99 35.57
CA GLY A 105 26.22 -5.02 34.61
C GLY A 105 24.77 -4.92 34.14
N LEU A 106 24.04 -3.86 34.50
CA LEU A 106 22.70 -3.55 34.03
C LEU A 106 22.72 -2.32 33.13
N ALA A 107 22.00 -2.40 32.01
CA ALA A 107 21.68 -1.28 31.15
C ALA A 107 20.26 -0.81 31.47
N ARG A 108 20.13 0.48 31.79
CA ARG A 108 18.84 1.18 31.86
C ARG A 108 18.74 2.10 30.66
N VAL A 109 17.74 1.89 29.83
CA VAL A 109 17.58 2.58 28.54
C VAL A 109 16.22 3.23 28.44
N MET A 110 16.20 4.40 27.80
CA MET A 110 15.00 5.07 27.35
C MET A 110 15.04 5.15 25.82
N ILE A 111 13.98 4.66 25.18
CA ILE A 111 13.83 4.66 23.72
C ILE A 111 12.55 5.40 23.38
N ASP A 112 12.70 6.48 22.62
CA ASP A 112 11.57 7.25 22.11
C ASP A 112 11.15 6.66 20.77
N TRP A 113 9.95 6.08 20.74
CA TRP A 113 9.33 5.52 19.56
C TRP A 113 8.34 6.49 18.96
N ARG A 114 8.30 6.56 17.63
CA ARG A 114 7.35 7.38 16.87
C ARG A 114 6.75 6.55 15.75
N LEU A 115 5.42 6.51 15.70
CA LEU A 115 4.69 6.04 14.54
C LEU A 115 4.49 7.23 13.61
N ILE A 116 5.08 7.17 12.43
CA ILE A 116 5.09 8.25 11.47
C ILE A 116 4.25 7.82 10.28
N SER A 117 3.23 8.61 9.91
CA SER A 117 2.48 8.35 8.69
C SER A 117 3.35 8.56 7.45
N ARG A 118 2.88 8.09 6.30
CA ARG A 118 3.56 8.33 5.02
C ARG A 118 3.81 9.81 4.72
N ARG A 119 3.05 10.73 5.34
CA ARG A 119 3.20 12.19 5.19
C ARG A 119 4.36 12.76 6.01
N GLY A 120 5.03 11.94 6.82
CA GLY A 120 6.06 12.39 7.76
C GLY A 120 5.51 12.97 9.06
N GLU A 121 4.19 12.90 9.26
CA GLU A 121 3.52 13.39 10.46
C GLU A 121 3.58 12.32 11.57
N PRO A 122 3.93 12.69 12.81
CA PRO A 122 3.88 11.76 13.93
C PRO A 122 2.43 11.51 14.34
N GLU A 123 1.97 10.27 14.18
CA GLU A 123 0.63 9.80 14.54
C GLU A 123 0.57 9.30 15.99
N GLY A 124 1.72 8.93 16.54
CA GLY A 124 1.83 8.48 17.92
C GLY A 124 3.26 8.46 18.40
N GLU A 125 3.44 8.67 19.69
CA GLU A 125 4.73 8.64 20.36
C GLU A 125 4.66 7.78 21.61
N TYR A 126 5.71 7.01 21.87
CA TYR A 126 5.81 6.16 23.05
C TYR A 126 7.23 6.16 23.57
N MET A 127 7.39 6.50 24.84
CA MET A 127 8.67 6.41 25.52
C MET A 127 8.74 5.07 26.25
N GLN A 128 9.54 4.15 25.70
CA GLN A 128 9.81 2.86 26.31
C GLN A 128 10.94 3.00 27.32
N ARG A 129 10.72 2.49 28.54
CA ARG A 129 11.79 2.35 29.54
C ARG A 129 12.07 0.88 29.75
N ALA A 130 13.33 0.49 29.63
CA ALA A 130 13.73 -0.88 29.86
C ALA A 130 14.97 -0.97 30.76
N GLU A 131 15.01 -2.05 31.54
CA GLU A 131 16.16 -2.46 32.31
C GLU A 131 16.50 -3.90 31.93
N LEU A 132 17.72 -4.11 31.46
CA LEU A 132 18.19 -5.40 30.96
C LEU A 132 19.68 -5.58 31.27
N PRO A 133 20.17 -6.83 31.34
CA PRO A 133 21.62 -7.08 31.43
C PRO A 133 22.38 -6.33 30.33
N ALA A 134 23.52 -5.73 30.68
CA ALA A 134 24.32 -4.95 29.73
C ALA A 134 24.82 -5.78 28.54
N MET A 135 24.98 -7.09 28.73
CA MET A 135 25.32 -8.04 27.67
C MET A 135 24.16 -8.24 26.69
N ASP A 136 22.92 -8.30 27.18
CA ASP A 136 21.73 -8.45 26.33
C ASP A 136 21.48 -7.18 25.51
N TRP A 137 21.81 -5.99 26.05
CA TRP A 137 21.81 -4.75 25.27
C TRP A 137 22.77 -4.79 24.07
N GLN A 138 23.94 -5.42 24.24
CA GLN A 138 24.96 -5.53 23.19
C GLN A 138 24.62 -6.60 22.15
N THR A 139 24.04 -7.71 22.59
CA THR A 139 23.94 -8.95 21.78
C THR A 139 22.53 -9.30 21.33
N GLY A 140 21.50 -8.80 22.02
CA GLY A 140 20.12 -9.19 21.82
C GLY A 140 19.74 -10.47 22.56
N GLY A 141 18.94 -11.33 21.94
CA GLY A 141 18.35 -12.53 22.53
C GLY A 141 16.92 -12.27 23.03
N ALA A 142 16.53 -12.93 24.13
CA ALA A 142 15.18 -12.81 24.70
C ALA A 142 14.79 -11.37 25.12
N ALA A 143 15.77 -10.47 25.24
CA ALA A 143 15.52 -9.05 25.43
C ALA A 143 14.81 -8.41 24.21
N ALA A 144 15.16 -8.84 22.98
CA ALA A 144 14.53 -8.34 21.76
C ALA A 144 13.03 -8.66 21.72
N ASP A 145 12.66 -9.90 22.06
CA ASP A 145 11.27 -10.35 22.09
C ASP A 145 10.42 -9.55 23.08
N ARG A 146 10.92 -9.36 24.31
CA ARG A 146 10.21 -8.58 25.34
C ARG A 146 10.05 -7.12 24.91
N LEU A 147 11.14 -6.49 24.48
CA LEU A 147 11.12 -5.09 24.03
C LEU A 147 10.18 -4.91 22.84
N GLY A 148 10.17 -5.87 21.91
CA GLY A 148 9.33 -5.81 20.72
C GLY A 148 7.84 -5.98 21.02
N ALA A 149 7.49 -6.88 21.93
CA ALA A 149 6.11 -7.06 22.38
C ALA A 149 5.55 -5.79 23.04
N ASP A 150 6.32 -5.17 23.95
CA ASP A 150 5.93 -3.92 24.61
C ASP A 150 5.66 -2.79 23.60
N VAL A 151 6.48 -2.71 22.54
CA VAL A 151 6.30 -1.71 21.46
C VAL A 151 5.08 -2.02 20.61
N ALA A 152 4.82 -3.29 20.28
CA ALA A 152 3.63 -3.68 19.54
C ALA A 152 2.34 -3.32 20.30
N ASP A 153 2.28 -3.56 21.61
CA ASP A 153 1.15 -3.18 22.46
C ASP A 153 0.97 -1.65 22.52
N ALA A 154 2.07 -0.90 22.57
CA ALA A 154 2.03 0.56 22.51
C ALA A 154 1.52 1.06 21.15
N VAL A 155 1.94 0.44 20.05
CA VAL A 155 1.49 0.77 18.69
C VAL A 155 0.00 0.49 18.52
N LEU A 156 -0.53 -0.60 19.08
CA LEU A 156 -1.98 -0.83 19.12
C LEU A 156 -2.72 0.33 19.79
N SER A 157 -2.19 0.82 20.91
CA SER A 157 -2.78 1.96 21.62
C SER A 157 -2.69 3.27 20.83
N MET A 158 -1.67 3.44 19.97
CA MET A 158 -1.57 4.58 19.05
C MET A 158 -2.57 4.47 17.89
N ILE A 159 -2.72 3.28 17.32
CA ILE A 159 -3.64 3.01 16.22
C ILE A 159 -5.09 3.13 16.70
N ASP A 160 -5.42 2.68 17.92
CA ASP A 160 -6.74 2.86 18.50
C ASP A 160 -7.06 4.35 18.73
N GLN A 161 -6.08 5.16 19.16
CA GLN A 161 -6.24 6.62 19.29
C GLN A 161 -6.34 7.34 17.93
N ALA A 162 -5.63 6.85 16.90
CA ALA A 162 -5.80 7.31 15.52
C ALA A 162 -7.16 6.88 14.94
N SER A 163 -7.71 5.74 15.38
CA SER A 163 -9.03 5.20 15.00
C SER A 163 -10.19 5.86 15.76
N ILE A 164 -9.93 6.59 16.86
CA ILE A 164 -10.92 7.52 17.47
C ILE A 164 -11.16 8.75 16.56
N VAL A 165 -10.44 8.87 15.44
CA VAL A 165 -10.71 9.84 14.38
C VAL A 165 -11.22 9.15 13.11
N GLU A 166 -12.41 8.56 13.17
CA GLU A 166 -13.32 8.34 12.03
C GLU A 166 -14.78 8.55 12.48
N PRO A 167 -15.72 8.77 11.54
CA PRO A 167 -16.06 10.02 10.87
C PRO A 167 -17.07 10.86 11.69
N VAL A 168 -16.84 12.17 11.84
CA VAL A 168 -17.85 13.07 12.40
C VAL A 168 -18.98 13.27 11.38
N ALA A 169 -20.04 12.48 11.51
CA ALA A 169 -21.39 12.96 11.19
C ALA A 169 -21.76 14.06 12.20
N PRO A 170 -22.39 15.16 11.77
CA PRO A 170 -22.40 16.40 12.53
C PRO A 170 -23.48 16.39 13.60
N SER A 171 -23.12 16.72 14.83
CA SER A 171 -24.01 17.44 15.74
C SER A 171 -23.20 18.07 16.86
N GLY A 172 -23.21 19.40 16.91
CA GLY A 172 -22.97 20.14 18.16
C GLY A 172 -21.68 20.96 18.25
N SER A 173 -21.55 21.97 17.38
CA SER A 173 -20.98 23.28 17.72
C SER A 173 -19.56 23.35 18.31
N ALA A 174 -18.57 23.51 17.44
CA ALA A 174 -17.53 24.54 17.60
C ALA A 174 -16.88 24.87 16.24
N ALA A 175 -17.10 26.11 15.77
CA ALA A 175 -16.39 26.85 14.72
C ALA A 175 -15.78 26.07 13.53
N THR A 176 -16.52 26.06 12.43
CA THR A 176 -16.14 25.57 11.10
C THR A 176 -14.93 26.31 10.53
N ALA A 177 -13.76 25.66 10.51
CA ALA A 177 -12.80 25.87 9.42
C ALA A 177 -13.20 24.91 8.29
N ALA A 178 -13.62 25.44 7.15
CA ALA A 178 -14.03 24.64 6.01
C ALA A 178 -12.84 23.78 5.53
N ALA A 179 -13.04 22.46 5.46
CA ALA A 179 -12.11 21.57 4.77
C ALA A 179 -11.93 22.07 3.31
N PRO A 180 -10.71 22.02 2.75
CA PRO A 180 -10.49 22.44 1.38
C PRO A 180 -11.33 21.56 0.45
N ILE A 181 -12.26 22.20 -0.28
CA ILE A 181 -13.03 21.53 -1.33
C ILE A 181 -12.14 21.53 -2.57
N TYR A 182 -11.76 20.35 -3.06
CA TYR A 182 -10.99 20.20 -4.29
C TYR A 182 -11.93 20.00 -5.50
N PRO A 183 -11.54 20.46 -6.70
CA PRO A 183 -12.29 20.18 -7.93
C PRO A 183 -12.41 18.68 -8.19
N SER A 184 -13.48 18.24 -8.88
CA SER A 184 -13.55 16.86 -9.35
C SER A 184 -12.52 16.60 -10.45
N VAL A 185 -11.91 15.41 -10.44
CA VAL A 185 -10.83 15.04 -11.35
C VAL A 185 -11.17 13.77 -12.13
N SER A 186 -10.81 13.74 -13.41
CA SER A 186 -10.67 12.49 -14.17
C SER A 186 -9.20 12.28 -14.51
N VAL A 187 -8.70 11.06 -14.30
CA VAL A 187 -7.32 10.69 -14.67
C VAL A 187 -7.37 9.86 -15.94
N THR A 188 -6.75 10.35 -17.01
CA THR A 188 -6.73 9.63 -18.29
C THR A 188 -5.75 8.46 -18.24
N PRO A 189 -5.88 7.47 -19.16
CA PRO A 189 -4.85 6.46 -19.34
C PRO A 189 -3.49 7.11 -19.55
N VAL A 190 -2.46 6.57 -18.90
CA VAL A 190 -1.10 7.09 -19.03
C VAL A 190 -0.49 6.61 -20.35
N GLU A 191 0.17 7.51 -21.07
CA GLU A 191 0.82 7.20 -22.34
C GLU A 191 2.31 6.87 -22.17
N GLY A 192 2.85 6.01 -23.04
CA GLY A 192 4.30 5.77 -23.13
C GLY A 192 4.94 4.90 -22.03
N ALA A 193 4.17 4.50 -21.01
CA ALA A 193 4.70 3.64 -19.95
C ALA A 193 4.93 2.18 -20.44
N PRO A 194 6.11 1.58 -20.21
CA PRO A 194 6.39 0.18 -20.51
C PRO A 194 5.66 -0.78 -19.56
N GLY A 195 5.68 -2.08 -19.87
CA GLY A 195 5.05 -3.12 -19.05
C GLY A 195 3.54 -2.88 -18.85
N ASN A 196 3.09 -2.99 -17.60
CA ASN A 196 1.72 -2.61 -17.18
C ASN A 196 1.64 -1.18 -16.59
N GLY A 197 2.66 -0.35 -16.83
CA GLY A 197 2.79 0.96 -16.20
C GLY A 197 1.66 1.93 -16.56
N ARG A 198 1.01 1.75 -17.71
CA ARG A 198 -0.09 2.64 -18.14
C ARG A 198 -1.28 2.53 -17.20
N GLU A 199 -1.73 1.31 -16.95
CA GLU A 199 -2.87 1.02 -16.09
C GLU A 199 -2.48 1.19 -14.61
N ALA A 200 -1.28 0.76 -14.24
CA ALA A 200 -0.79 0.86 -12.86
C ALA A 200 -0.66 2.32 -12.39
N LEU A 201 -0.08 3.22 -13.19
CA LEU A 201 0.06 4.64 -12.83
C LEU A 201 -1.29 5.36 -12.78
N GLN A 202 -2.20 5.05 -13.71
CA GLN A 202 -3.53 5.63 -13.70
C GLN A 202 -4.27 5.26 -12.40
N LEU A 203 -4.27 3.97 -12.04
CA LEU A 203 -4.92 3.47 -10.83
C LEU A 203 -4.27 4.01 -9.56
N ALA A 204 -2.94 4.09 -9.52
CA ALA A 204 -2.20 4.65 -8.40
C ALA A 204 -2.57 6.13 -8.19
N MET A 205 -2.56 6.94 -9.25
CA MET A 205 -2.92 8.36 -9.18
C MET A 205 -4.38 8.57 -8.72
N ILE A 206 -5.33 7.79 -9.24
CA ILE A 206 -6.74 7.83 -8.82
C ILE A 206 -6.87 7.55 -7.32
N GLN A 207 -6.18 6.52 -6.82
CA GLN A 207 -6.24 6.14 -5.40
C GLN A 207 -5.59 7.20 -4.51
N THR A 208 -4.42 7.71 -4.88
CA THR A 208 -3.71 8.74 -4.12
C THR A 208 -4.54 10.03 -4.02
N LEU A 209 -5.22 10.44 -5.10
CA LEU A 209 -6.14 11.59 -5.10
C LEU A 209 -7.38 11.34 -4.22
N ALA A 210 -7.97 10.15 -4.29
CA ALA A 210 -9.12 9.78 -3.45
C ALA A 210 -8.78 9.85 -1.94
N LEU A 211 -7.57 9.44 -1.55
CA LEU A 211 -7.05 9.56 -0.19
C LEU A 211 -6.87 11.03 0.27
N GLN A 212 -6.81 11.99 -0.66
CA GLN A 212 -6.84 13.43 -0.36
C GLN A 212 -8.25 14.03 -0.38
N GLY A 213 -9.29 13.21 -0.53
CA GLY A 213 -10.67 13.69 -0.64
C GLY A 213 -11.01 14.31 -1.99
N VAL A 214 -10.16 14.12 -3.01
CA VAL A 214 -10.45 14.58 -4.38
C VAL A 214 -11.47 13.65 -5.02
N LYS A 215 -12.61 14.20 -5.43
CA LYS A 215 -13.70 13.43 -6.04
C LYS A 215 -13.34 13.02 -7.47
N ARG A 216 -13.48 11.74 -7.79
CA ARG A 216 -13.41 11.24 -9.17
C ARG A 216 -14.70 11.55 -9.93
N ASP A 217 -14.58 12.09 -11.14
CA ASP A 217 -15.70 12.27 -12.07
C ASP A 217 -15.20 12.09 -13.51
N ASP A 218 -15.55 10.96 -14.14
CA ASP A 218 -15.12 10.67 -15.52
C ASP A 218 -16.13 11.17 -16.58
N VAL A 219 -17.27 11.74 -16.17
CA VAL A 219 -18.31 12.20 -17.08
C VAL A 219 -18.23 13.70 -17.28
N SER A 220 -18.08 14.46 -16.19
CA SER A 220 -17.95 15.92 -16.22
C SER A 220 -16.92 16.40 -15.18
N PRO A 221 -15.64 16.04 -15.34
CA PRO A 221 -14.59 16.49 -14.44
C PRO A 221 -14.44 18.01 -14.48
N ALA A 222 -14.08 18.61 -13.35
CA ALA A 222 -13.59 19.99 -13.32
C ALA A 222 -12.13 20.09 -13.78
N VAL A 223 -11.35 19.01 -13.63
CA VAL A 223 -9.96 18.90 -14.11
C VAL A 223 -9.71 17.52 -14.72
N VAL A 224 -9.03 17.48 -15.87
CA VAL A 224 -8.52 16.27 -16.49
C VAL A 224 -7.02 16.18 -16.26
N LEU A 225 -6.57 15.10 -15.62
CA LEU A 225 -5.15 14.84 -15.35
C LEU A 225 -4.61 13.82 -16.36
N ALA A 226 -3.72 14.26 -17.24
CA ALA A 226 -3.14 13.45 -18.31
C ALA A 226 -1.67 13.11 -18.01
N GLY A 227 -1.36 11.82 -17.93
CA GLY A 227 -0.02 11.31 -17.63
C GLY A 227 0.73 10.85 -18.88
N GLN A 228 2.04 11.08 -18.90
CA GLN A 228 2.95 10.63 -19.96
C GLN A 228 4.26 10.14 -19.37
N VAL A 229 4.78 9.04 -19.90
CA VAL A 229 6.08 8.48 -19.54
C VAL A 229 6.97 8.44 -20.78
N SER A 230 8.22 8.85 -20.61
CA SER A 230 9.28 8.74 -21.60
C SER A 230 10.48 8.03 -20.98
N VAL A 231 10.96 6.97 -21.63
CA VAL A 231 12.17 6.25 -21.25
C VAL A 231 13.21 6.41 -22.35
N LYS A 232 14.43 6.81 -21.98
CA LYS A 232 15.55 7.01 -22.92
C LYS A 232 16.80 6.31 -22.38
N PRO A 233 17.54 5.55 -23.22
CA PRO A 233 18.80 4.97 -22.79
C PRO A 233 19.86 6.06 -22.52
N THR A 234 20.69 5.86 -21.52
CA THR A 234 21.84 6.72 -21.21
C THR A 234 23.14 6.13 -21.77
N ALA A 235 24.20 6.95 -21.83
CA ALA A 235 25.52 6.50 -22.30
C ALA A 235 26.17 5.44 -21.37
N THR A 236 25.73 5.34 -20.12
CA THR A 236 26.26 4.39 -19.12
C THR A 236 25.58 3.02 -19.17
N GLY A 237 24.55 2.84 -20.01
CA GLY A 237 23.75 1.62 -20.09
C GLY A 237 22.54 1.60 -19.14
N ASP A 238 22.32 2.68 -18.39
CA ASP A 238 21.12 2.91 -17.59
C ASP A 238 19.99 3.51 -18.45
N GLU A 239 18.81 3.68 -17.87
CA GLU A 239 17.67 4.33 -18.49
C GLU A 239 17.28 5.60 -17.72
N PHE A 240 17.18 6.72 -18.44
CA PHE A 240 16.61 7.96 -17.93
C PHE A 240 15.10 7.94 -18.18
N ILE A 241 14.33 8.04 -17.10
CA ILE A 241 12.88 8.11 -17.14
C ILE A 241 12.40 9.52 -16.79
N GLU A 242 11.47 10.03 -17.59
CA GLU A 242 10.70 11.24 -17.33
C GLU A 242 9.21 10.87 -17.29
N ILE A 243 8.55 11.20 -16.18
CA ILE A 243 7.11 11.01 -15.97
C ILE A 243 6.50 12.40 -15.80
N GLY A 244 5.67 12.80 -16.75
CA GLY A 244 4.99 14.09 -16.75
C GLY A 244 3.49 13.95 -16.54
N TRP A 245 2.92 14.87 -15.77
CA TRP A 245 1.47 15.03 -15.66
C TRP A 245 1.06 16.43 -16.11
N ARG A 246 -0.04 16.52 -16.84
CA ARG A 246 -0.66 17.80 -17.22
C ARG A 246 -2.07 17.84 -16.65
N ALA A 247 -2.36 18.87 -15.88
CA ALA A 247 -3.71 19.16 -15.43
C ALA A 247 -4.36 20.13 -16.42
N LEU A 248 -5.51 19.74 -16.95
CA LEU A 248 -6.24 20.45 -17.99
C LEU A 248 -7.63 20.78 -17.50
N ARG A 249 -8.17 21.93 -17.90
CA ARG A 249 -9.62 22.19 -17.78
C ARG A 249 -10.39 21.42 -18.85
N PRO A 250 -11.73 21.29 -18.71
CA PRO A 250 -12.57 20.63 -19.71
C PRO A 250 -12.56 21.30 -21.10
N ASP A 251 -12.19 22.58 -21.16
CA ASP A 251 -12.00 23.32 -22.41
C ASP A 251 -10.65 23.07 -23.11
N GLY A 252 -9.80 22.23 -22.50
CA GLY A 252 -8.46 21.90 -22.99
C GLY A 252 -7.35 22.86 -22.56
N SER A 253 -7.66 23.91 -21.78
CA SER A 253 -6.64 24.83 -21.26
C SER A 253 -5.78 24.19 -20.18
N GLU A 254 -4.46 24.38 -20.23
CA GLU A 254 -3.52 23.81 -19.25
C GLU A 254 -3.49 24.65 -17.97
N LEU A 255 -3.66 23.98 -16.83
CA LEU A 255 -3.58 24.56 -15.48
C LEU A 255 -2.15 24.48 -14.93
N GLY A 256 -1.41 23.44 -15.31
CA GLY A 256 -0.05 23.23 -14.88
C GLY A 256 0.51 21.89 -15.34
N LYS A 257 1.85 21.80 -15.26
CA LYS A 257 2.62 20.60 -15.58
C LYS A 257 3.46 20.18 -14.38
N ILE A 258 3.46 18.89 -14.11
CA ILE A 258 4.32 18.22 -13.13
C ILE A 258 5.28 17.33 -13.93
N SER A 259 6.57 17.30 -13.56
CA SER A 259 7.54 16.39 -14.18
C SER A 259 8.46 15.81 -13.12
N LEU A 260 8.48 14.47 -13.06
CA LEU A 260 9.39 13.69 -12.23
C LEU A 260 10.40 13.02 -13.14
N THR A 261 11.68 13.06 -12.76
CA THR A 261 12.74 12.40 -13.50
C THR A 261 13.56 11.51 -12.58
N ASN A 262 14.02 10.38 -13.11
CA ASN A 262 14.93 9.49 -12.40
C ASN A 262 15.82 8.74 -13.39
N THR A 263 16.97 8.24 -12.93
CA THR A 263 17.82 7.32 -13.69
C THR A 263 17.78 5.96 -13.01
N ILE A 264 17.43 4.92 -13.77
CA ILE A 264 17.21 3.57 -13.26
C ILE A 264 18.04 2.55 -14.05
N PRO A 265 18.36 1.38 -13.47
CA PRO A 265 18.93 0.28 -14.22
C PRO A 265 18.02 -0.11 -15.38
N ARG A 266 18.63 -0.44 -16.53
CA ARG A 266 17.90 -0.82 -17.73
C ARG A 266 16.91 -1.96 -17.48
N GLY A 267 15.67 -1.80 -17.94
CA GLY A 267 14.62 -2.80 -17.86
C GLY A 267 13.98 -2.95 -16.48
N ALA A 268 14.34 -2.11 -15.49
CA ALA A 268 13.74 -2.12 -14.16
C ALA A 268 12.22 -1.85 -14.18
N LEU A 269 11.71 -1.26 -15.27
CA LEU A 269 10.30 -0.92 -15.46
C LEU A 269 9.64 -1.68 -16.63
N ASP A 270 10.26 -2.74 -17.14
CA ASP A 270 9.64 -3.53 -18.22
C ASP A 270 8.52 -4.47 -17.70
N GLY A 271 8.51 -4.72 -16.39
CA GLY A 271 7.60 -5.65 -15.71
C GLY A 271 6.39 -5.00 -15.04
N SER A 272 6.09 -5.45 -13.82
CA SER A 272 4.95 -4.96 -13.04
C SER A 272 5.30 -3.70 -12.26
N TRP A 273 4.53 -2.63 -12.48
CA TRP A 273 4.77 -1.33 -11.86
C TRP A 273 4.12 -1.16 -10.49
N GLY A 274 3.26 -2.06 -10.00
CA GLY A 274 2.43 -1.88 -8.80
C GLY A 274 2.98 -0.93 -7.71
N ALA A 275 4.05 -1.34 -7.02
CA ALA A 275 4.68 -0.51 -5.98
C ALA A 275 5.34 0.78 -6.53
N ALA A 276 6.02 0.69 -7.68
CA ALA A 276 6.65 1.84 -8.32
C ALA A 276 5.63 2.90 -8.78
N ALA A 277 4.47 2.48 -9.29
CA ALA A 277 3.39 3.35 -9.72
C ALA A 277 2.79 4.14 -8.56
N PHE A 278 2.60 3.49 -7.40
CA PHE A 278 2.19 4.19 -6.17
C PHE A 278 3.24 5.19 -5.69
N ALA A 279 4.52 4.80 -5.65
CA ALA A 279 5.58 5.72 -5.26
C ALA A 279 5.68 6.94 -6.20
N ILE A 280 5.50 6.74 -7.51
CA ILE A 280 5.47 7.82 -8.51
C ILE A 280 4.25 8.72 -8.31
N ALA A 281 3.07 8.15 -8.09
CA ALA A 281 1.84 8.92 -7.86
C ALA A 281 1.92 9.76 -6.58
N GLU A 282 2.52 9.22 -5.53
CA GLU A 282 2.75 9.94 -4.27
C GLU A 282 3.79 11.04 -4.40
N ALA A 283 4.88 10.79 -5.12
CA ALA A 283 5.88 11.81 -5.39
C ALA A 283 5.30 12.99 -6.18
N ALA A 284 4.34 12.74 -7.08
CA ALA A 284 3.64 13.77 -7.84
C ALA A 284 2.51 14.47 -7.06
N LEU A 285 2.06 13.90 -5.94
CA LEU A 285 0.86 14.35 -5.24
C LEU A 285 0.93 15.80 -4.76
N PRO A 286 1.99 16.29 -4.12
CA PRO A 286 2.03 17.67 -3.62
C PRO A 286 1.84 18.69 -4.75
N ASP A 287 2.53 18.47 -5.88
CA ASP A 287 2.47 19.35 -7.05
C ASP A 287 1.09 19.28 -7.72
N VAL A 288 0.50 18.08 -7.82
CA VAL A 288 -0.87 17.92 -8.34
C VAL A 288 -1.87 18.65 -7.46
N MET A 289 -1.80 18.48 -6.13
CA MET A 289 -2.70 19.17 -5.19
C MET A 289 -2.56 20.69 -5.25
N GLN A 290 -1.32 21.19 -5.43
CA GLN A 290 -1.07 22.61 -5.64
C GLN A 290 -1.77 23.10 -6.91
N VAL A 291 -1.69 22.38 -8.03
CA VAL A 291 -2.37 22.75 -9.27
C VAL A 291 -3.90 22.69 -9.11
N LEU A 292 -4.43 21.69 -8.42
CA LEU A 292 -5.87 21.58 -8.16
C LEU A 292 -6.40 22.72 -7.28
N SER A 293 -5.58 23.27 -6.37
CA SER A 293 -5.95 24.41 -5.53
C SER A 293 -6.17 25.71 -6.31
N LEU A 294 -5.64 25.79 -7.55
CA LEU A 294 -5.82 26.94 -8.44
C LEU A 294 -7.22 26.96 -9.10
N VAL A 295 -7.98 25.87 -8.99
CA VAL A 295 -9.33 25.77 -9.54
C VAL A 295 -10.33 25.94 -8.40
N PRO A 296 -11.23 26.95 -8.46
CA PRO A 296 -12.25 27.11 -7.44
C PRO A 296 -13.17 25.88 -7.43
N ALA A 297 -13.43 25.35 -6.23
CA ALA A 297 -14.45 24.34 -6.03
C ALA A 297 -15.80 24.84 -6.53
N LYS A 298 -16.52 23.98 -7.27
CA LYS A 298 -17.86 24.26 -7.78
C LYS A 298 -18.92 23.56 -6.96
#